data_AF-A0A1Q3CDS4-F1
#
_entry.id   AF-A0A1Q3CDS4-F1
#
_cell.length_a   1.000
_cell.length_b   1.000
_cell.length_c   1.000
_cell.angle_alpha   90.00
_cell.angle_beta   90.00
_cell.angle_gamma   90.00
#
_symmetry.space_group_name_H-M   'P 1'
#
loop_
_entity.id
_entity.type
_entity.pdbx_description
1 polymer ?
#
loop_
_entity_poly.entity_id
_entity_poly.type
_entity_poly.pdbx_seq_one_letter_code
_entity_poly.pdbx_strand_id
1 'polypeptide(L)'
;LSDEDYCRDYLLNCLSDRLSETYSKFKTAKEIWDNLDAQFQKEEELSKSHMVDKFLHFKFCKDMEITHEVTDLENLKSKMNNENIGVIDIFLVGAIIYKLPAA
;
A
#
# COMPACT_ATOMS: atom_id res chain seq x y z
N LEU A 1 -16.77 -5.95 23.70
CA LEU A 1 -16.19 -6.40 22.41
C LEU A 1 -14.98 -7.25 22.75
N SER A 2 -14.86 -8.43 22.17
CA SER A 2 -13.60 -9.19 22.30
C SER A 2 -12.51 -8.50 21.49
N ASP A 3 -11.24 -8.76 21.81
CA ASP A 3 -10.11 -8.22 21.03
C ASP A 3 -10.21 -8.63 19.55
N GLU A 4 -10.74 -9.83 19.28
CA GLU A 4 -10.97 -10.34 17.93
C GLU A 4 -12.03 -9.53 17.16
N ASP A 5 -13.14 -9.18 17.83
CA ASP A 5 -14.19 -8.35 17.21
C ASP A 5 -13.64 -6.95 16.86
N TYR A 6 -12.83 -6.38 17.76
CA TYR A 6 -12.18 -5.09 17.53
C TYR A 6 -11.22 -5.13 16.35
N CYS A 7 -10.36 -6.16 16.27
CA CYS A 7 -9.43 -6.34 15.16
C CYS A 7 -10.17 -6.48 13.83
N ARG A 8 -11.27 -7.23 13.80
CA ARG A 8 -12.09 -7.42 12.62
C ARG A 8 -12.70 -6.09 12.14
N ASP A 9 -13.33 -5.35 13.05
CA ASP A 9 -13.97 -4.08 12.72
C ASP A 9 -12.94 -3.03 12.28
N TYR A 10 -11.76 -3.00 12.92
CA TYR A 10 -10.66 -2.14 12.52
C TYR A 10 -10.19 -2.44 11.09
N LEU A 11 -9.98 -3.71 10.73
CA LEU A 11 -9.59 -4.09 9.38
C LEU A 11 -10.64 -3.66 8.36
N LEU A 12 -11.92 -3.89 8.62
CA LEU A 12 -13.01 -3.49 7.72
C LEU A 12 -13.08 -1.97 7.52
N ASN A 13 -12.78 -1.19 8.55
CA ASN A 13 -12.76 0.28 8.48
C ASN A 13 -11.56 0.82 7.68
N CYS A 14 -10.51 0.03 7.50
CA CYS A 14 -9.37 0.40 6.65
C CYS A 14 -9.65 0.15 5.15
N LEU A 15 -10.70 -0.60 4.83
CA LEU A 15 -11.09 -0.92 3.46
C LEU A 15 -12.00 0.17 2.87
N SER A 16 -12.03 0.28 1.54
CA SER A 16 -13.06 1.07 0.87
C SER A 16 -14.45 0.46 1.10
N ASP A 17 -15.51 1.26 1.03
CA ASP A 17 -16.89 0.80 1.29
C ASP A 17 -17.24 -0.49 0.56
N ARG A 18 -16.87 -0.59 -0.73
CA ARG A 18 -17.11 -1.78 -1.56
C ARG A 18 -16.36 -3.02 -1.05
N LEU A 19 -15.09 -2.86 -0.66
CA LEU A 19 -14.30 -3.97 -0.11
C LEU A 19 -14.81 -4.33 1.28
N SER A 20 -15.12 -3.35 2.12
CA SER A 20 -15.69 -3.58 3.45
C SER A 20 -16.99 -4.39 3.36
N GLU A 21 -17.91 -4.02 2.47
CA GLU A 21 -19.13 -4.80 2.21
C GLU A 21 -18.82 -6.23 1.76
N THR A 22 -17.90 -6.39 0.80
CA THR A 22 -17.49 -7.70 0.26
C THR A 22 -16.88 -8.62 1.32
N TYR A 23 -16.07 -8.05 2.22
CA TYR A 23 -15.30 -8.79 3.23
C TYR A 23 -16.03 -8.91 4.57
N SER A 24 -17.11 -8.15 4.80
CA SER A 24 -17.93 -8.22 6.02
C SER A 24 -18.49 -9.61 6.32
N LYS A 25 -18.63 -10.47 5.29
CA LYS A 25 -19.09 -11.86 5.39
C LYS A 25 -18.16 -12.78 6.18
N PHE A 26 -16.88 -12.40 6.32
CA PHE A 26 -15.91 -13.17 7.08
C PHE A 26 -16.06 -12.87 8.58
N LYS A 27 -15.95 -13.92 9.40
CA LYS A 27 -16.29 -13.86 10.83
C LYS A 27 -15.13 -13.43 11.71
N THR A 28 -13.91 -13.61 11.24
CA THR A 28 -12.69 -13.33 12.01
C THR A 28 -11.80 -12.32 11.27
N ALA A 29 -10.96 -11.61 12.02
CA ALA A 29 -9.95 -10.74 11.44
C ALA A 29 -8.98 -11.54 10.55
N LYS A 30 -8.66 -12.78 10.97
CA LYS A 30 -7.78 -13.69 10.25
C LYS A 30 -8.34 -14.11 8.89
N GLU A 31 -9.63 -14.44 8.80
CA GLU A 31 -10.27 -14.77 7.52
C GLU A 31 -10.27 -13.58 6.56
N ILE A 32 -10.50 -12.35 7.06
CA ILE A 32 -10.41 -11.14 6.24
C ILE A 32 -8.98 -10.98 5.71
N TRP A 33 -7.98 -11.06 6.60
CA TRP A 33 -6.56 -10.96 6.25
C TRP A 33 -6.16 -11.97 5.16
N ASP A 34 -6.48 -13.25 5.35
CA ASP A 34 -6.07 -14.32 4.43
C ASP A 34 -6.71 -14.17 3.04
N ASN A 35 -7.97 -13.70 2.99
CA ASN A 35 -8.64 -13.47 1.70
C ASN A 35 -8.11 -12.23 1.00
N LEU A 36 -7.76 -11.16 1.75
CA LEU A 36 -7.12 -9.98 1.18
C LEU A 36 -5.77 -10.36 0.57
N ASP A 37 -4.91 -11.03 1.33
CA ASP A 37 -3.59 -11.47 0.86
C ASP A 37 -3.70 -12.33 -0.40
N ALA A 38 -4.61 -13.33 -0.41
CA ALA A 38 -4.82 -14.19 -1.57
C ALA A 38 -5.39 -13.44 -2.80
N GLN A 39 -6.28 -12.45 -2.62
CA GLN A 39 -6.80 -11.65 -3.72
C GLN A 39 -5.72 -10.75 -4.30
N PHE A 40 -4.99 -10.03 -3.44
CA PHE A 40 -4.02 -9.03 -3.88
C PHE A 40 -2.72 -9.65 -4.42
N GLN A 41 -2.31 -10.84 -3.96
CA GLN A 41 -1.24 -11.62 -4.59
C GLN A 41 -1.60 -12.07 -6.02
N LYS A 42 -2.86 -12.43 -6.28
CA LYS A 42 -3.32 -12.78 -7.63
C LYS A 42 -3.50 -11.55 -8.52
N GLU A 43 -3.92 -10.43 -7.95
CA GLU A 43 -3.99 -9.15 -8.66
C GLU A 43 -2.61 -8.56 -8.95
N GLU A 44 -1.56 -8.95 -8.21
CA GLU A 44 -0.16 -8.57 -8.47
C GLU A 44 0.31 -9.01 -9.88
N GLU A 45 -0.23 -10.13 -10.39
CA GLU A 45 -0.01 -10.58 -11.77
C GLU A 45 -0.80 -9.76 -12.81
N LEU A 46 -1.78 -8.93 -12.40
CA LEU A 46 -2.79 -8.37 -13.32
C LEU A 46 -3.14 -6.87 -13.18
N SER A 47 -2.89 -6.14 -12.08
CA SER A 47 -3.15 -4.67 -12.00
C SER A 47 -2.52 -3.91 -10.80
N LYS A 48 -3.09 -2.73 -10.46
CA LYS A 48 -2.65 -1.61 -9.60
C LYS A 48 -1.90 -1.93 -8.29
N SER A 49 -2.06 -3.11 -7.70
CA SER A 49 -1.32 -3.54 -6.49
C SER A 49 0.20 -3.50 -6.70
N HIS A 50 0.66 -3.77 -7.92
CA HIS A 50 2.06 -3.67 -8.31
C HIS A 50 2.63 -2.25 -8.17
N MET A 51 1.83 -1.19 -8.27
CA MET A 51 2.33 0.19 -8.09
C MET A 51 2.58 0.53 -6.62
N VAL A 52 1.68 0.10 -5.73
CA VAL A 52 1.84 0.28 -4.28
C VAL A 52 3.03 -0.54 -3.80
N ASP A 53 3.15 -1.78 -4.26
CA ASP A 53 4.30 -2.64 -3.94
C ASP A 53 5.63 -2.01 -4.38
N LYS A 54 5.70 -1.55 -5.63
CA LYS A 54 6.86 -0.80 -6.16
C LYS A 54 7.19 0.41 -5.29
N PHE A 55 6.20 1.16 -4.83
CA PHE A 55 6.43 2.31 -3.97
C PHE A 55 6.96 1.89 -2.60
N LEU A 56 6.40 0.84 -1.99
CA LEU A 56 6.86 0.33 -0.71
C LEU A 56 8.29 -0.22 -0.79
N HIS A 57 8.65 -0.89 -1.89
CA HIS A 57 9.97 -1.45 -2.14
C HIS A 57 11.01 -0.47 -2.70
N PHE A 58 10.60 0.69 -3.22
CA PHE A 58 11.51 1.74 -3.68
C PHE A 58 12.46 2.17 -2.56
N LYS A 59 13.75 2.28 -2.87
CA LYS A 59 14.80 2.73 -1.95
C LYS A 59 15.77 3.62 -2.71
N PHE A 60 16.30 4.64 -2.04
CA PHE A 60 17.39 5.43 -2.56
C PHE A 60 18.71 4.65 -2.42
N CYS A 61 19.52 4.65 -3.46
CA CYS A 61 20.72 3.85 -3.62
C CYS A 61 21.94 4.78 -3.63
N LYS A 62 22.90 4.57 -2.73
CA LYS A 62 24.07 5.48 -2.59
C LYS A 62 24.89 5.63 -3.88
N ASP A 63 24.86 4.60 -4.73
CA ASP A 63 25.66 4.52 -5.94
C ASP A 63 24.97 5.16 -7.17
N MET A 64 23.72 5.62 -7.01
CA MET A 64 22.94 6.25 -8.08
C MET A 64 22.91 7.77 -7.94
N GLU A 65 22.75 8.48 -9.06
CA GLU A 65 22.55 9.93 -9.02
C GLU A 65 21.18 10.28 -8.42
N ILE A 66 21.18 11.16 -7.43
CA ILE A 66 19.95 11.60 -6.75
C ILE A 66 18.89 12.14 -7.72
N THR A 67 19.31 12.76 -8.82
CA THR A 67 18.43 13.28 -9.88
C THR A 67 17.66 12.18 -10.58
N HIS A 68 18.31 11.04 -10.87
CA HIS A 68 17.67 9.87 -11.46
C HIS A 68 16.65 9.27 -10.49
N GLU A 69 17.03 9.10 -9.22
CA GLU A 69 16.16 8.49 -8.21
C GLU A 69 14.92 9.36 -7.89
N VAL A 70 15.09 10.68 -7.81
CA VAL A 70 13.97 11.61 -7.66
C VAL A 70 13.02 11.53 -8.85
N THR A 71 13.56 11.45 -10.07
CA THR A 71 12.76 11.30 -11.29
C THR A 71 11.94 10.01 -11.28
N ASP A 72 12.54 8.89 -10.86
CA ASP A 72 11.84 7.61 -10.74
C ASP A 72 10.71 7.66 -9.70
N LEU A 73 10.96 8.31 -8.55
CA LEU A 73 9.94 8.50 -7.52
C LEU A 73 8.78 9.40 -7.99
N GLU A 74 9.08 10.49 -8.71
CA GLU A 74 8.08 11.38 -9.31
C GLU A 74 7.21 10.63 -10.34
N ASN A 75 7.84 9.83 -11.20
CA ASN A 75 7.15 8.99 -12.17
C ASN A 75 6.23 7.97 -11.47
N LEU A 76 6.68 7.39 -10.37
CA LEU A 76 5.89 6.45 -9.57
C LEU A 76 4.69 7.14 -8.90
N LYS A 77 4.89 8.32 -8.30
CA LYS A 77 3.81 9.16 -7.75
C LYS A 77 2.79 9.52 -8.82
N SER A 78 3.24 9.94 -9.99
CA SER A 78 2.38 10.31 -11.13
C SER A 78 1.53 9.14 -11.60
N LYS A 79 2.14 7.95 -11.76
CA LYS A 79 1.42 6.72 -12.11
C LYS A 79 0.36 6.34 -11.08
N MET A 80 0.70 6.39 -9.79
CA MET A 80 -0.24 6.13 -8.70
C MET A 80 -1.42 7.11 -8.72
N ASN A 81 -1.16 8.40 -8.92
CA ASN A 81 -2.20 9.43 -9.03
C ASN A 81 -3.14 9.19 -10.24
N ASN A 82 -2.59 8.83 -11.40
CA ASN A 82 -3.39 8.50 -12.59
C ASN A 82 -4.32 7.30 -12.34
N GLU A 83 -3.91 6.37 -11.48
CA GLU A 83 -4.69 5.21 -11.06
C GLU A 83 -5.63 5.49 -9.88
N ASN A 84 -5.72 6.75 -9.43
CA ASN A 84 -6.46 7.22 -8.26
C ASN A 84 -5.98 6.59 -6.93
N ILE A 85 -4.71 6.21 -6.84
CA ILE A 85 -4.07 5.79 -5.60
C ILE A 85 -3.61 7.07 -4.87
N GLY A 86 -4.42 7.53 -3.91
CA GLY A 86 -4.15 8.76 -3.18
C GLY A 86 -2.93 8.66 -2.27
N VAL A 87 -1.85 9.36 -2.60
CA VAL A 87 -0.68 9.52 -1.73
C VAL A 87 -0.70 10.93 -1.15
N ILE A 88 -0.94 11.04 0.16
CA ILE A 88 -0.94 12.33 0.87
C ILE A 88 0.50 12.84 0.97
N ASP A 89 0.74 14.12 0.71
CA ASP A 89 2.10 14.68 0.66
C ASP A 89 2.89 14.47 1.96
N ILE A 90 2.23 14.52 3.12
CA ILE A 90 2.89 14.26 4.41
C ILE A 90 3.39 12.81 4.53
N PHE A 91 2.64 11.85 3.99
CA PHE A 91 3.05 10.45 3.95
C PHE A 91 4.23 10.27 2.99
N LEU A 92 4.23 10.96 1.85
CA LEU A 92 5.34 10.93 0.90
C LEU A 92 6.64 11.47 1.51
N VAL A 93 6.58 12.59 2.23
CA VAL A 93 7.75 13.14 2.92
C VAL A 93 8.31 12.15 3.94
N GLY A 94 7.45 11.54 4.76
CA GLY A 94 7.87 10.51 5.71
C GLY A 94 8.48 9.28 5.03
N ALA A 95 7.88 8.83 3.92
CA ALA A 95 8.40 7.71 3.15
C ALA A 95 9.76 8.02 2.52
N ILE A 96 9.98 9.24 2.00
CA ILE A 96 11.29 9.66 1.47
C ILE A 96 12.36 9.57 2.55
N ILE A 97 12.11 10.16 3.72
CA ILE A 97 13.06 10.14 4.85
C ILE A 97 13.39 8.70 5.26
N TYR A 98 12.39 7.84 5.36
CA TYR A 98 12.56 6.42 5.70
C TYR A 98 13.38 5.65 4.64
N LYS A 99 13.30 6.05 3.37
CA LYS A 99 13.93 5.37 2.23
C LYS A 99 15.34 5.88 1.91
N LEU A 100 15.79 6.96 2.55
CA LEU A 100 17.16 7.44 2.40
C LEU A 100 18.14 6.35 2.85
N PRO A 101 19.24 6.12 2.12
CA PRO A 101 20.25 5.19 2.57
C PRO A 101 20.82 5.66 3.92
N ALA A 102 20.96 4.72 4.86
CA ALA A 102 21.60 4.99 6.15
C ALA A 102 22.98 5.60 5.92
N ALA A 103 23.34 6.64 6.67
CA ALA A 103 24.64 7.30 6.57
C ALA A 103 25.80 6.30 6.66
#